data_AF-A0A4P9Z7R7-F1
#
_entry.id   AF-A0A4P9Z7R7-F1
#
_cell.length_a   1.000
_cell.length_b   1.000
_cell.length_c   1.000
_cell.angle_alpha   90.00
_cell.angle_beta   90.00
_cell.angle_gamma   90.00
#
_symmetry.space_group_name_H-M   'P 1'
#
loop_
_entity.id
_entity.type
_entity.pdbx_description
1 polymer ?
#
loop_
_entity_poly.entity_id
_entity_poly.type
_entity_poly.pdbx_seq_one_letter_code
_entity_poly.pdbx_strand_id
1 'polypeptide(L)'
;MVQLASSHDAFDELSGDVVVVPGFAGSRLVDTQRNNEEYWLTEDLLEDRVHPPMHLPIHVRDDAPDPVVSQGLLTDRPYIEYYSHFIHTLQQTADTSQGRLRVHLFDYDFRRNTVTLASRFIDYIETINRQQQQPVFVIAHSMGGLIALAALHQRPVLFRGILFAGTPFHGCIDALKNLQKGALWGRNRDVFTAETQFQLQSTFTFLPLDGRGLQHRENGTEWLLDFQDIDGKLEVDYAGAITEPGDGLCVNALLY
;
A
#
# COMPACT_ATOMS: atom_id res chain seq x y z
N MET A 1 -7.13 -0.11 32.69
CA MET A 1 -5.80 -0.39 32.10
C MET A 1 -5.92 -1.68 31.33
N VAL A 2 -6.01 -1.62 30.01
CA VAL A 2 -5.83 -2.82 29.17
C VAL A 2 -4.33 -3.08 29.17
N GLN A 3 -3.94 -4.20 29.75
CA GLN A 3 -2.56 -4.66 29.74
C GLN A 3 -2.27 -5.08 28.30
N LEU A 4 -1.51 -4.25 27.57
CA LEU A 4 -1.06 -4.61 26.22
C LEU A 4 -0.22 -5.87 26.36
N ALA A 5 -0.68 -6.96 25.75
CA ALA A 5 0.05 -8.21 25.69
C ALA A 5 1.45 -7.95 25.10
N SER A 6 2.44 -8.73 25.53
CA SER A 6 3.77 -8.60 24.94
C SER A 6 3.69 -8.93 23.43
N SER A 7 4.51 -8.30 22.58
CA SER A 7 4.42 -8.50 21.12
C SER A 7 4.58 -9.96 20.68
N HIS A 8 5.17 -10.81 21.53
CA HIS A 8 5.24 -12.26 21.32
C HIS A 8 3.86 -12.94 21.45
N ASP A 9 3.05 -12.54 22.44
CA ASP A 9 1.74 -13.16 22.71
C ASP A 9 0.74 -12.90 21.56
N ALA A 10 0.89 -11.77 20.85
CA ALA A 10 -0.07 -11.32 19.83
C ALA A 10 -0.17 -12.27 18.61
N PHE A 11 0.86 -13.05 18.33
CA PHE A 11 0.92 -13.97 17.18
C PHE A 11 0.80 -15.44 17.58
N ASP A 12 0.63 -15.75 18.87
CA ASP A 12 0.59 -17.12 19.37
C ASP A 12 -0.62 -17.91 18.85
N GLU A 13 -1.70 -17.23 18.49
CA GLU A 13 -2.89 -17.86 17.90
C GLU A 13 -2.78 -18.07 16.36
N LEU A 14 -1.76 -17.49 15.70
CA LEU A 14 -1.56 -17.67 14.27
C LEU A 14 -0.92 -19.02 13.96
N SER A 15 -1.53 -19.80 13.08
CA SER A 15 -1.05 -21.11 12.63
C SER A 15 -1.34 -21.31 11.16
N GLY A 16 -0.67 -22.29 10.56
CA GLY A 16 -0.69 -22.55 9.12
C GLY A 16 0.15 -21.54 8.35
N ASP A 17 -0.26 -21.26 7.12
CA ASP A 17 0.40 -20.32 6.22
C ASP A 17 -0.18 -18.92 6.41
N VAL A 18 0.69 -17.97 6.77
CA VAL A 18 0.38 -16.54 6.87
C VAL A 18 1.06 -15.82 5.72
N VAL A 19 0.29 -15.08 4.93
CA VAL A 19 0.82 -14.25 3.83
C VAL A 19 0.75 -12.78 4.22
N VAL A 20 1.88 -12.09 4.16
CA VAL A 20 1.97 -10.64 4.37
C VAL A 20 1.93 -9.93 3.03
N VAL A 21 1.03 -8.95 2.90
CA VAL A 21 0.87 -8.11 1.71
C VAL A 21 1.16 -6.65 2.10
N PRO A 22 2.24 -6.04 1.57
CA PRO A 22 2.60 -4.67 1.89
C PRO A 22 1.63 -3.68 1.22
N GLY A 23 1.69 -2.42 1.66
CA GLY A 23 1.02 -1.29 1.05
C GLY A 23 1.75 -0.73 -0.17
N PHE A 24 1.23 0.39 -0.69
CA PHE A 24 1.86 1.13 -1.78
C PHE A 24 3.31 1.46 -1.41
N ALA A 25 4.22 1.29 -2.37
CA ALA A 25 5.65 1.49 -2.19
C ALA A 25 6.33 0.63 -1.10
N GLY A 26 5.66 -0.43 -0.61
CA GLY A 26 6.17 -1.30 0.44
C GLY A 26 6.98 -2.52 -0.03
N SER A 27 7.12 -2.71 -1.34
CA SER A 27 8.01 -3.71 -1.94
C SER A 27 9.28 -3.06 -2.43
N ARG A 28 10.41 -3.78 -2.39
CA ARG A 28 11.65 -3.36 -3.05
C ARG A 28 11.47 -3.48 -4.55
N LEU A 29 11.95 -2.50 -5.30
CA LEU A 29 12.09 -2.61 -6.74
C LEU A 29 13.57 -2.63 -7.10
N VAL A 30 13.94 -3.47 -8.08
CA VAL A 30 15.31 -3.59 -8.60
C VAL A 30 15.31 -3.47 -10.11
N ASP A 31 16.40 -2.94 -10.68
CA ASP A 31 16.62 -2.86 -12.12
C ASP A 31 17.41 -4.08 -12.61
N THR A 32 16.72 -4.97 -13.32
CA THR A 32 17.30 -6.20 -13.88
C THR A 32 18.32 -5.95 -14.98
N GLN A 33 18.29 -4.79 -15.65
CA GLN A 33 19.31 -4.41 -16.64
C GLN A 33 20.60 -3.90 -15.99
N ARG A 34 20.52 -3.51 -14.71
CA ARG A 34 21.65 -3.04 -13.90
C ARG A 34 21.98 -4.04 -12.79
N ASN A 35 22.03 -5.33 -13.12
CA ASN A 35 22.42 -6.39 -12.19
C ASN A 35 21.62 -6.39 -10.88
N ASN A 36 20.31 -6.14 -10.96
CA ASN A 36 19.40 -6.03 -9.81
C ASN A 36 19.82 -4.94 -8.82
N GLU A 37 20.42 -3.85 -9.30
CA GLU A 37 20.61 -2.63 -8.51
C GLU A 37 19.27 -2.16 -7.93
N GLU A 38 19.29 -1.71 -6.67
CA GLU A 38 18.08 -1.24 -6.00
C GLU A 38 17.56 0.04 -6.68
N TYR A 39 16.35 -0.05 -7.18
CA TYR A 39 15.65 1.02 -7.88
C TYR A 39 14.78 1.85 -6.92
N TRP A 40 14.23 1.19 -5.90
CA TRP A 40 13.39 1.75 -4.86
C TRP A 40 13.67 1.05 -3.52
N LEU A 41 13.95 1.72 -2.40
CA LEU A 41 14.08 3.15 -2.11
C LEU A 41 15.52 3.39 -1.62
N THR A 42 16.39 3.98 -2.43
CA THR A 42 17.81 4.17 -2.04
C THR A 42 18.00 5.43 -1.19
N GLU A 43 19.10 5.49 -0.45
CA GLU A 43 19.49 6.69 0.31
C GLU A 43 19.72 7.89 -0.62
N ASP A 44 20.39 7.66 -1.75
CA ASP A 44 20.61 8.68 -2.78
C ASP A 44 19.27 9.22 -3.32
N LEU A 45 18.24 8.38 -3.44
CA LEU A 45 16.91 8.82 -3.84
C LEU A 45 16.33 9.74 -2.77
N LEU A 46 16.33 9.31 -1.50
CA LEU A 46 15.82 10.09 -0.37
C LEU A 46 16.54 11.43 -0.18
N GLU A 47 17.83 11.50 -0.52
CA GLU A 47 18.66 12.70 -0.44
C GLU A 47 18.60 13.60 -1.67
N ASP A 48 17.73 13.31 -2.65
CA ASP A 48 17.57 14.09 -3.87
C ASP A 48 18.82 14.08 -4.78
N ARG A 49 19.57 12.96 -4.80
CA ARG A 49 20.77 12.76 -5.63
C ARG A 49 20.50 11.95 -6.89
N VAL A 50 19.49 11.08 -6.86
CA VAL A 50 19.05 10.28 -8.02
C VAL A 50 17.54 10.36 -8.20
N HIS A 51 17.09 10.32 -9.45
CA HIS A 51 15.68 10.46 -9.83
C HIS A 51 15.28 9.36 -10.83
N PRO A 52 15.18 8.10 -10.37
CA PRO A 52 14.77 7.01 -11.24
C PRO A 52 13.36 7.28 -11.82
N PRO A 53 13.12 7.06 -13.12
CA PRO A 53 11.79 7.26 -13.70
C PRO A 53 10.78 6.24 -13.14
N MET A 54 9.86 6.68 -12.29
CA MET A 54 8.85 5.79 -11.70
C MET A 54 7.64 5.55 -12.59
N HIS A 55 7.47 6.32 -13.66
CA HIS A 55 6.32 6.20 -14.53
C HIS A 55 6.31 4.89 -15.32
N LEU A 56 5.10 4.46 -15.66
CA LEU A 56 4.86 3.41 -16.65
C LEU A 56 4.29 4.06 -17.93
N PRO A 57 4.52 3.46 -19.12
CA PRO A 57 3.82 3.90 -20.32
C PRO A 57 2.30 3.82 -20.11
N ILE A 58 1.55 4.85 -20.51
CA ILE A 58 0.09 4.98 -20.25
C ILE A 58 -0.70 3.76 -20.77
N HIS A 59 -0.25 3.14 -21.86
CA HIS A 59 -0.88 1.96 -22.46
C HIS A 59 -0.09 0.67 -22.22
N VAL A 60 0.77 0.64 -21.19
CA VAL A 60 1.49 -0.58 -20.85
C VAL A 60 0.49 -1.65 -20.42
N ARG A 61 0.56 -2.81 -21.08
CA ARG A 61 -0.14 -3.99 -20.59
C ARG A 61 0.53 -4.46 -19.31
N ASP A 62 -0.24 -5.07 -18.42
CA ASP A 62 0.31 -5.55 -17.15
C ASP A 62 1.35 -6.67 -17.32
N ASP A 63 1.29 -7.41 -18.43
CA ASP A 63 2.26 -8.45 -18.83
C ASP A 63 3.43 -7.91 -19.67
N ALA A 64 3.47 -6.61 -19.96
CA ALA A 64 4.55 -6.05 -20.75
C ALA A 64 5.87 -6.11 -19.97
N PRO A 65 6.97 -6.55 -20.61
CA PRO A 65 8.29 -6.57 -19.98
C PRO A 65 8.68 -5.19 -19.47
N ASP A 66 9.25 -5.17 -18.27
CA ASP A 66 9.77 -3.98 -17.62
C ASP A 66 11.06 -4.37 -16.90
N PRO A 67 12.18 -3.65 -17.09
CA PRO A 67 13.42 -3.95 -16.41
C PRO A 67 13.31 -3.81 -14.89
N VAL A 68 12.36 -3.01 -14.40
CA VAL A 68 12.13 -2.80 -12.98
C VAL A 68 11.13 -3.83 -12.45
N VAL A 69 11.58 -4.67 -11.53
CA VAL A 69 10.79 -5.77 -10.95
C VAL A 69 10.80 -5.71 -9.42
N SER A 70 9.79 -6.31 -8.79
CA SER A 70 9.75 -6.43 -7.33
C SER A 70 10.65 -7.56 -6.83
N GLN A 71 11.31 -7.35 -5.69
CA GLN A 71 12.17 -8.36 -5.07
C GLN A 71 12.14 -8.28 -3.53
N GLY A 72 11.07 -8.83 -2.97
CA GLY A 72 10.82 -8.85 -1.53
C GLY A 72 10.26 -7.53 -0.99
N LEU A 73 10.00 -7.51 0.32
CA LEU A 73 9.43 -6.34 1.01
C LEU A 73 10.54 -5.33 1.34
N LEU A 74 10.15 -4.06 1.41
CA LEU A 74 11.04 -2.97 1.76
C LEU A 74 11.47 -3.08 3.23
N THR A 75 12.77 -3.03 3.44
CA THR A 75 13.39 -3.01 4.76
C THR A 75 13.61 -1.58 5.24
N ASP A 76 13.77 -1.42 6.53
CA ASP A 76 14.07 -0.15 7.17
C ASP A 76 15.26 0.57 6.51
N ARG A 77 15.21 1.91 6.58
CA ARG A 77 16.29 2.83 6.21
C ARG A 77 16.76 3.57 7.47
N PRO A 78 17.97 4.17 7.48
CA PRO A 78 18.54 4.78 8.69
C PRO A 78 17.65 5.80 9.43
N TYR A 79 16.59 6.31 8.80
CA TYR A 79 15.63 7.26 9.37
C TYR A 79 14.16 6.92 9.10
N ILE A 80 13.87 5.78 8.48
CA ILE A 80 12.51 5.39 8.11
C ILE A 80 12.33 3.91 8.44
N GLU A 81 11.51 3.63 9.45
CA GLU A 81 11.08 2.27 9.77
C GLU A 81 9.99 1.84 8.78
N TYR A 82 10.16 0.65 8.20
CA TYR A 82 9.22 0.03 7.26
C TYR A 82 8.73 -1.28 7.87
N TYR A 83 8.91 -2.40 7.18
CA TYR A 83 8.37 -3.68 7.58
C TYR A 83 9.36 -4.53 8.37
N SER A 84 10.63 -4.12 8.57
CA SER A 84 11.65 -5.02 9.12
C SER A 84 11.29 -5.49 10.53
N HIS A 85 10.90 -4.57 11.42
CA HIS A 85 10.54 -4.94 12.80
C HIS A 85 9.36 -5.92 12.82
N PHE A 86 8.28 -5.58 12.10
CA PHE A 86 7.09 -6.43 12.00
C PHE A 86 7.39 -7.81 11.41
N ILE A 87 8.10 -7.87 10.27
CA ILE A 87 8.47 -9.12 9.61
C ILE A 87 9.37 -9.96 10.52
N HIS A 88 10.36 -9.33 11.16
CA HIS A 88 11.28 -10.02 12.05
C HIS A 88 10.56 -10.61 13.25
N THR A 89 9.69 -9.85 13.92
CA THR A 89 8.88 -10.39 15.03
C THR A 89 8.01 -11.56 14.56
N LEU A 90 7.34 -11.43 13.41
CA LEU A 90 6.47 -12.49 12.88
C LEU A 90 7.26 -13.76 12.50
N GLN A 91 8.44 -13.61 11.89
CA GLN A 91 9.33 -14.72 11.54
C GLN A 91 9.93 -15.38 12.77
N GLN A 92 10.31 -14.62 13.79
CA GLN A 92 10.76 -15.19 15.08
C GLN A 92 9.67 -16.02 15.75
N THR A 93 8.42 -15.55 15.73
CA THR A 93 7.28 -16.36 16.19
C THR A 93 7.14 -17.63 15.35
N ALA A 94 7.34 -17.56 14.03
CA ALA A 94 7.29 -18.74 13.16
C ALA A 94 8.39 -19.77 13.50
N ASP A 95 9.63 -19.31 13.68
CA ASP A 95 10.78 -20.17 13.99
C ASP A 95 10.62 -20.88 15.34
N THR A 96 10.11 -20.17 16.35
CA THR A 96 9.84 -20.73 17.68
C THR A 96 8.67 -21.72 17.68
N SER A 97 7.81 -21.67 16.66
CA SER A 97 6.58 -22.47 16.57
C SER A 97 6.74 -23.90 16.02
N GLN A 98 7.96 -24.32 15.64
CA GLN A 98 8.26 -25.68 15.14
C GLN A 98 7.28 -26.15 14.04
N GLY A 99 7.16 -25.38 12.95
CA GLY A 99 6.35 -25.73 11.79
C GLY A 99 4.85 -25.45 11.92
N ARG A 100 4.38 -24.97 13.08
CA ARG A 100 3.00 -24.54 13.31
C ARG A 100 2.64 -23.31 12.48
N LEU A 101 3.57 -22.37 12.29
CA LEU A 101 3.39 -21.14 11.54
C LEU A 101 4.44 -21.03 10.42
N ARG A 102 4.01 -20.66 9.21
CA ARG A 102 4.87 -20.40 8.05
C ARG A 102 4.53 -19.02 7.50
N VAL A 103 5.54 -18.17 7.36
CA VAL A 103 5.37 -16.79 6.90
C VAL A 103 5.81 -16.66 5.45
N HIS A 104 4.92 -16.14 4.64
CA HIS A 104 5.11 -15.89 3.22
C HIS A 104 5.00 -14.39 2.97
N LEU A 105 5.92 -13.84 2.19
CA LEU A 105 5.94 -12.42 1.87
C LEU A 105 5.57 -12.25 0.39
N PHE A 106 4.48 -11.54 0.12
CA PHE A 106 4.05 -11.25 -1.23
C PHE A 106 4.50 -9.85 -1.63
N ASP A 107 5.59 -9.75 -2.38
CA ASP A 107 6.02 -8.50 -3.00
C ASP A 107 5.36 -8.30 -4.37
N TYR A 108 5.26 -7.04 -4.77
CA TYR A 108 4.70 -6.68 -6.06
C TYR A 108 5.19 -5.32 -6.56
N ASP A 109 5.08 -5.09 -7.86
CA ASP A 109 5.34 -3.79 -8.46
C ASP A 109 4.14 -2.86 -8.20
N PHE A 110 4.29 -1.99 -7.21
CA PHE A 110 3.25 -1.07 -6.76
C PHE A 110 2.87 0.00 -7.80
N ARG A 111 3.57 0.10 -8.93
CA ARG A 111 3.23 1.02 -10.03
C ARG A 111 2.09 0.47 -10.90
N ARG A 112 1.84 -0.84 -10.84
CA ARG A 112 0.93 -1.59 -11.71
C ARG A 112 -0.53 -1.56 -11.26
N ASN A 113 -1.42 -1.93 -12.17
CA ASN A 113 -2.85 -2.05 -11.94
C ASN A 113 -3.18 -3.06 -10.81
N THR A 114 -3.96 -2.62 -9.83
CA THR A 114 -4.37 -3.42 -8.67
C THR A 114 -5.23 -4.65 -9.03
N VAL A 115 -5.99 -4.61 -10.12
CA VAL A 115 -6.74 -5.78 -10.63
C VAL A 115 -5.77 -6.91 -11.02
N THR A 116 -4.71 -6.58 -11.75
CA THR A 116 -3.72 -7.59 -12.15
C THR A 116 -2.85 -8.02 -10.98
N LEU A 117 -2.55 -7.11 -10.05
CA LEU A 117 -1.92 -7.48 -8.79
C LEU A 117 -2.77 -8.48 -7.99
N ALA A 118 -4.10 -8.33 -7.99
CA ALA A 118 -5.00 -9.29 -7.34
C ALA A 118 -4.96 -10.67 -8.02
N SER A 119 -4.93 -10.74 -9.36
CA SER A 119 -4.75 -12.00 -10.09
C SER A 119 -3.40 -12.66 -9.76
N ARG A 120 -2.31 -11.89 -9.74
CA ARG A 120 -0.98 -12.40 -9.33
C ARG A 120 -0.97 -12.89 -7.88
N PHE A 121 -1.70 -12.22 -7.00
CA PHE A 121 -1.83 -12.62 -5.60
C PHE A 121 -2.59 -13.94 -5.45
N ILE A 122 -3.66 -14.13 -6.24
CA ILE A 122 -4.37 -15.42 -6.33
C ILE A 122 -3.39 -16.53 -6.75
N ASP A 123 -2.63 -16.34 -7.83
CA ASP A 123 -1.68 -17.35 -8.33
C ASP A 123 -0.60 -17.71 -7.29
N TYR A 124 -0.15 -16.70 -6.54
CA TYR A 124 0.79 -16.87 -5.45
C TYR A 124 0.20 -17.74 -4.32
N ILE A 125 -1.00 -17.41 -3.83
CA ILE A 125 -1.67 -18.18 -2.78
C ILE A 125 -1.98 -19.60 -3.26
N GLU A 126 -2.43 -19.77 -4.51
CA GLU A 126 -2.67 -21.10 -5.06
C GLU A 126 -1.42 -21.98 -5.06
N THR A 127 -0.24 -21.39 -5.28
CA THR A 127 1.03 -22.11 -5.23
C THR A 127 1.32 -22.61 -3.81
N ILE A 128 1.02 -21.79 -2.79
CA ILE A 128 1.12 -22.18 -1.37
C ILE A 128 0.10 -23.28 -1.05
N ASN A 129 -1.17 -23.08 -1.42
CA ASN A 129 -2.25 -24.03 -1.14
C ASN A 129 -2.03 -25.38 -1.86
N ARG A 130 -1.44 -25.40 -3.06
CA ARG A 130 -1.08 -26.67 -3.74
C ARG A 130 -0.11 -27.50 -2.91
N GLN A 131 0.83 -26.86 -2.21
CA GLN A 131 1.82 -27.53 -1.37
C GLN A 131 1.24 -28.00 -0.03
N GLN A 132 0.33 -27.22 0.57
CA GLN A 132 -0.13 -27.44 1.96
C GLN A 132 -1.58 -27.93 2.07
N GLN A 133 -2.35 -27.87 0.98
CA GLN A 133 -3.77 -28.25 0.88
C GLN A 133 -4.68 -27.56 1.91
N GLN A 134 -4.34 -26.33 2.32
CA GLN A 134 -5.08 -25.53 3.30
C GLN A 134 -5.15 -24.07 2.87
N PRO A 135 -6.24 -23.34 3.20
CA PRO A 135 -6.34 -21.92 2.93
C PRO A 135 -5.41 -21.08 3.82
N VAL A 136 -4.93 -19.95 3.30
CA VAL A 136 -3.97 -19.07 4.01
C VAL A 136 -4.67 -18.03 4.87
N PHE A 137 -3.99 -17.55 5.91
CA PHE A 137 -4.37 -16.30 6.59
C PHE A 137 -3.60 -15.14 5.98
N VAL A 138 -4.25 -13.99 5.75
CA VAL A 138 -3.59 -12.84 5.12
C VAL A 138 -3.49 -11.68 6.09
N ILE A 139 -2.33 -11.06 6.18
CA ILE A 139 -2.14 -9.76 6.84
C ILE A 139 -1.85 -8.74 5.74
N ALA A 140 -2.78 -7.82 5.52
CA ALA A 140 -2.73 -6.90 4.40
C ALA A 140 -2.70 -5.45 4.90
N HIS A 141 -1.64 -4.72 4.52
CA HIS A 141 -1.44 -3.33 4.90
C HIS A 141 -1.81 -2.39 3.75
N SER A 142 -2.56 -1.31 4.05
CA SER A 142 -2.86 -0.23 3.10
C SER A 142 -3.37 -0.75 1.75
N MET A 143 -2.74 -0.37 0.63
CA MET A 143 -3.11 -0.85 -0.72
C MET A 143 -3.13 -2.38 -0.83
N GLY A 144 -2.29 -3.08 -0.07
CA GLY A 144 -2.28 -4.53 0.00
C GLY A 144 -3.63 -5.11 0.43
N GLY A 145 -4.39 -4.39 1.26
CA GLY A 145 -5.74 -4.77 1.64
C GLY A 145 -6.72 -4.72 0.48
N LEU A 146 -6.59 -3.76 -0.43
CA LEU A 146 -7.42 -3.69 -1.63
C LEU A 146 -7.12 -4.84 -2.59
N ILE A 147 -5.84 -5.18 -2.75
CA ILE A 147 -5.40 -6.36 -3.52
C ILE A 147 -5.98 -7.65 -2.91
N ALA A 148 -5.84 -7.81 -1.59
CA ALA A 148 -6.34 -8.98 -0.88
C ALA A 148 -7.86 -9.08 -0.91
N LEU A 149 -8.58 -7.96 -0.80
CA LEU A 149 -10.04 -7.91 -0.89
C LEU A 149 -10.53 -8.31 -2.30
N ALA A 150 -9.89 -7.79 -3.34
CA ALA A 150 -10.20 -8.16 -4.72
C ALA A 150 -9.95 -9.66 -4.98
N ALA A 151 -8.87 -10.22 -4.42
CA ALA A 151 -8.57 -11.64 -4.51
C ALA A 151 -9.57 -12.51 -3.73
N LEU A 152 -9.94 -12.09 -2.51
CA LEU A 152 -10.95 -12.75 -1.67
C LEU A 152 -12.28 -12.84 -2.40
N HIS A 153 -12.72 -11.76 -3.05
CA HIS A 153 -13.99 -11.73 -3.78
C HIS A 153 -14.00 -12.74 -4.94
N GLN A 154 -12.89 -12.90 -5.64
CA GLN A 154 -12.78 -13.83 -6.77
C GLN A 154 -12.62 -15.28 -6.32
N ARG A 155 -11.84 -15.54 -5.26
CA ARG A 155 -11.44 -16.90 -4.85
C ARG A 155 -11.50 -17.08 -3.32
N PRO A 156 -12.68 -16.97 -2.70
CA PRO A 156 -12.83 -16.95 -1.24
C PRO A 156 -12.33 -18.24 -0.57
N VAL A 157 -12.39 -19.37 -1.27
CA VAL A 157 -11.93 -20.68 -0.80
C VAL A 157 -10.42 -20.75 -0.50
N LEU A 158 -9.63 -19.78 -0.98
CA LEU A 158 -8.19 -19.72 -0.72
C LEU A 158 -7.85 -19.11 0.64
N PHE A 159 -8.82 -18.50 1.33
CA PHE A 159 -8.59 -17.67 2.51
C PHE A 159 -9.22 -18.28 3.76
N ARG A 160 -8.42 -18.42 4.82
CA ARG A 160 -8.86 -18.76 6.18
C ARG A 160 -9.39 -17.52 6.91
N GLY A 161 -8.81 -16.37 6.61
CA GLY A 161 -9.14 -15.08 7.21
C GLY A 161 -8.19 -13.99 6.73
N ILE A 162 -8.57 -12.73 6.91
CA ILE A 162 -7.78 -11.56 6.53
C ILE A 162 -7.78 -10.55 7.68
N LEU A 163 -6.60 -10.03 8.01
CA LEU A 163 -6.40 -8.85 8.84
C LEU A 163 -6.11 -7.66 7.92
N PHE A 164 -6.99 -6.66 7.93
CA PHE A 164 -6.77 -5.40 7.24
C PHE A 164 -6.15 -4.38 8.19
N ALA A 165 -4.98 -3.86 7.83
CA ALA A 165 -4.28 -2.82 8.57
C ALA A 165 -4.26 -1.54 7.72
N GLY A 166 -5.06 -0.56 8.14
CA GLY A 166 -5.18 0.75 7.49
C GLY A 166 -5.47 0.71 5.99
N THR A 167 -6.43 -0.12 5.59
CA THR A 167 -6.79 -0.29 4.17
C THR A 167 -7.73 0.84 3.73
N PRO A 168 -7.40 1.59 2.66
CA PRO A 168 -8.23 2.71 2.19
C PRO A 168 -9.41 2.19 1.34
N PHE A 169 -10.39 1.55 1.98
CA PHE A 169 -11.58 0.97 1.32
C PHE A 169 -12.37 1.98 0.50
N HIS A 170 -12.33 3.26 0.90
CA HIS A 170 -13.06 4.37 0.29
C HIS A 170 -12.12 5.35 -0.44
N GLY A 171 -10.91 4.90 -0.81
CA GLY A 171 -9.90 5.76 -1.40
C GLY A 171 -9.19 6.64 -0.37
N CYS A 172 -8.38 7.56 -0.88
CA CYS A 172 -7.57 8.49 -0.11
C CYS A 172 -7.51 9.84 -0.81
N ILE A 173 -7.85 10.91 -0.09
CA ILE A 173 -7.88 12.27 -0.63
C ILE A 173 -6.49 12.75 -1.05
N ASP A 174 -5.44 12.26 -0.41
CA ASP A 174 -4.07 12.56 -0.84
C ASP A 174 -3.79 12.09 -2.27
N ALA A 175 -4.55 11.13 -2.82
CA ALA A 175 -4.41 10.75 -4.23
C ALA A 175 -4.76 11.92 -5.17
N LEU A 176 -5.82 12.68 -4.88
CA LEU A 176 -6.18 13.88 -5.66
C LEU A 176 -5.10 14.96 -5.55
N LYS A 177 -4.60 15.18 -4.33
CA LYS A 177 -3.48 16.11 -4.09
C LYS A 177 -2.22 15.70 -4.85
N ASN A 178 -1.88 14.41 -4.83
CA ASN A 178 -0.70 13.88 -5.50
C ASN A 178 -0.83 13.97 -7.03
N LEU A 179 -2.03 13.77 -7.58
CA LEU A 179 -2.31 14.01 -9.00
C LEU A 179 -2.18 15.48 -9.39
N GLN A 180 -2.46 16.41 -8.47
CA GLN A 180 -2.34 17.85 -8.74
C GLN A 180 -0.91 18.38 -8.55
N LYS A 181 -0.22 17.92 -7.49
CA LYS A 181 1.02 18.56 -6.98
C LYS A 181 2.21 17.60 -6.90
N GLY A 182 2.03 16.31 -7.15
CA GLY A 182 3.02 15.28 -6.86
C GLY A 182 3.16 14.98 -5.37
N ALA A 183 4.11 14.12 -5.03
CA ALA A 183 4.43 13.70 -3.67
C ALA A 183 5.94 13.80 -3.39
N LEU A 184 6.27 14.14 -2.14
CA LEU A 184 7.65 14.18 -1.65
C LEU A 184 8.04 12.83 -1.07
N TRP A 185 9.27 12.39 -1.36
CA TRP A 185 9.88 11.23 -0.71
C TRP A 185 11.26 11.58 -0.18
N GLY A 186 11.37 11.69 1.15
CA GLY A 186 12.53 12.33 1.77
C GLY A 186 12.61 13.79 1.33
N ARG A 187 13.70 14.15 0.65
CA ARG A 187 13.92 15.48 0.06
C ARG A 187 13.54 15.55 -1.42
N ASN A 188 13.29 14.40 -2.04
CA ASN A 188 13.12 14.28 -3.49
C ASN A 188 11.71 14.61 -3.94
N ARG A 189 11.61 15.51 -4.93
CA ARG A 189 10.34 15.99 -5.51
C ARG A 189 10.06 15.41 -6.90
N ASP A 190 11.08 14.82 -7.52
CA ASP A 190 11.07 14.54 -8.96
C ASP A 190 10.73 13.07 -9.26
N VAL A 191 10.79 12.20 -8.25
CA VAL A 191 10.47 10.77 -8.40
C VAL A 191 8.95 10.52 -8.48
N PHE A 192 8.14 11.35 -7.82
CA PHE A 192 6.68 11.26 -7.85
C PHE A 192 6.04 12.61 -8.17
N THR A 193 6.44 13.20 -9.31
CA THR A 193 5.76 14.39 -9.85
C THR A 193 4.28 14.11 -10.14
N ALA A 194 3.48 15.17 -10.31
CA ALA A 194 2.09 15.04 -10.73
C ALA A 194 1.93 14.22 -12.03
N GLU A 195 2.83 14.44 -13.00
CA GLU A 195 2.89 13.66 -14.25
C GLU A 195 3.15 12.18 -13.97
N THR A 196 4.13 11.88 -13.11
CA THR A 196 4.44 10.50 -12.74
C THR A 196 3.25 9.86 -12.04
N GLN A 197 2.62 10.54 -11.08
CA GLN A 197 1.44 10.04 -10.37
C GLN A 197 0.29 9.70 -11.32
N PHE A 198 0.09 10.50 -12.37
CA PHE A 198 -0.90 10.25 -13.41
C PHE A 198 -0.56 9.03 -14.29
N GLN A 199 0.72 8.66 -14.38
CA GLN A 199 1.21 7.51 -15.15
C GLN A 199 1.32 6.22 -14.33
N LEU A 200 1.16 6.29 -13.01
CA LEU A 200 1.05 5.11 -12.16
C LEU A 200 -0.38 4.57 -12.22
N GLN A 201 -0.53 3.34 -12.66
CA GLN A 201 -1.85 2.71 -12.77
C GLN A 201 -2.51 2.52 -11.40
N SER A 202 -1.71 2.29 -10.36
CA SER A 202 -2.19 2.11 -8.99
C SER A 202 -2.79 3.38 -8.38
N THR A 203 -2.34 4.58 -8.77
CA THR A 203 -2.84 5.86 -8.23
C THR A 203 -4.36 5.97 -8.32
N PHE A 204 -4.94 5.51 -9.43
CA PHE A 204 -6.38 5.58 -9.67
C PHE A 204 -7.21 4.68 -8.76
N THR A 205 -6.59 3.70 -8.10
CA THR A 205 -7.26 2.86 -7.09
C THR A 205 -7.64 3.68 -5.85
N PHE A 206 -6.92 4.75 -5.57
CA PHE A 206 -7.12 5.57 -4.38
C PHE A 206 -8.09 6.73 -4.58
N LEU A 207 -8.70 6.90 -5.75
CA LEU A 207 -9.62 8.00 -5.97
C LEU A 207 -10.87 7.84 -5.06
N PRO A 208 -11.24 8.86 -4.26
CA PRO A 208 -12.39 8.81 -3.37
C PRO A 208 -13.70 9.05 -4.15
N LEU A 209 -14.12 8.04 -4.92
CA LEU A 209 -15.26 8.17 -5.85
C LEU A 209 -16.64 8.23 -5.17
N ASP A 210 -16.73 7.87 -3.89
CA ASP A 210 -17.98 7.87 -3.12
C ASP A 210 -18.16 9.12 -2.24
N GLY A 211 -17.27 10.10 -2.41
CA GLY A 211 -17.30 11.37 -1.70
C GLY A 211 -16.88 11.32 -0.24
N ARG A 212 -16.39 10.17 0.25
CA ARG A 212 -15.88 10.02 1.61
C ARG A 212 -14.42 10.45 1.72
N GLY A 213 -13.93 10.51 2.96
CA GLY A 213 -12.51 10.75 3.27
C GLY A 213 -12.25 12.02 4.09
N LEU A 214 -13.29 12.81 4.38
CA LEU A 214 -13.21 13.99 5.24
C LEU A 214 -14.09 13.83 6.47
N GLN A 215 -13.65 14.42 7.57
CA GLN A 215 -14.48 14.60 8.75
C GLN A 215 -14.37 16.02 9.29
N HIS A 216 -15.50 16.52 9.78
CA HIS A 216 -15.55 17.77 10.54
C HIS A 216 -14.70 17.64 11.81
N ARG A 217 -13.77 18.59 12.03
CA ARG A 217 -12.86 18.52 13.19
C ARG A 217 -13.59 18.64 14.53
N GLU A 218 -14.72 19.33 14.57
CA GLU A 218 -15.42 19.65 15.82
C GLU A 218 -16.21 18.48 16.39
N ASN A 219 -16.84 17.68 15.54
CA ASN A 219 -17.77 16.62 15.95
C ASN A 219 -17.41 15.25 15.37
N GLY A 220 -16.37 15.16 14.52
CA GLY A 220 -15.92 13.93 13.88
C GLY A 220 -16.91 13.35 12.87
N THR A 221 -17.97 14.10 12.50
CA THR A 221 -18.94 13.60 11.52
C THR A 221 -18.33 13.62 10.12
N GLU A 222 -18.57 12.56 9.36
CA GLU A 222 -18.14 12.44 7.97
C GLU A 222 -18.73 13.58 7.14
N TRP A 223 -17.87 14.24 6.37
CA TRP A 223 -18.25 15.27 5.42
C TRP A 223 -18.18 14.68 4.02
N LEU A 224 -19.36 14.48 3.41
CA LEU A 224 -19.47 13.93 2.07
C LEU A 224 -19.33 15.05 1.05
N LEU A 225 -18.45 14.83 0.08
CA LEU A 225 -18.06 15.82 -0.91
C LEU A 225 -18.09 15.21 -2.31
N ASP A 226 -18.75 15.86 -3.25
CA ASP A 226 -18.67 15.44 -4.65
C ASP A 226 -17.37 15.97 -5.27
N PHE A 227 -16.34 15.13 -5.28
CA PHE A 227 -15.04 15.45 -5.90
C PHE A 227 -15.10 15.60 -7.44
N GLN A 228 -16.24 15.30 -8.07
CA GLN A 228 -16.45 15.43 -9.51
C GLN A 228 -17.27 16.68 -9.87
N ASP A 229 -17.73 17.46 -8.88
CA ASP A 229 -18.44 18.70 -9.11
C ASP A 229 -17.52 19.77 -9.71
N ILE A 230 -17.76 20.11 -10.98
CA ILE A 230 -16.99 21.10 -11.75
C ILE A 230 -17.32 22.54 -11.36
N ASP A 231 -18.47 22.77 -10.71
CA ASP A 231 -18.92 24.08 -10.25
C ASP A 231 -18.53 24.33 -8.77
N GLY A 232 -18.15 23.27 -8.06
CA GLY A 232 -17.69 23.29 -6.67
C GLY A 232 -16.31 23.92 -6.48
N LYS A 233 -16.22 24.96 -5.63
CA LYS A 233 -14.96 25.64 -5.29
C LYS A 233 -14.22 24.92 -4.17
N LEU A 234 -13.61 23.78 -4.49
CA LEU A 234 -12.75 23.05 -3.56
C LEU A 234 -11.32 23.55 -3.60
N GLU A 235 -10.89 24.25 -2.54
CA GLU A 235 -9.48 24.55 -2.29
C GLU A 235 -8.93 23.58 -1.25
N VAL A 236 -8.12 22.61 -1.71
CA VAL A 236 -7.37 21.69 -0.84
C VAL A 236 -6.01 22.32 -0.53
N ASP A 237 -5.82 22.81 0.71
CA ASP A 237 -4.54 23.38 1.13
C ASP A 237 -3.48 22.26 1.33
N TYR A 238 -2.21 22.63 1.15
CA TYR A 238 -1.03 21.77 1.22
C TYR A 238 -0.93 20.96 2.52
N ALA A 239 -1.56 21.41 3.62
CA ALA A 239 -1.58 20.74 4.91
C ALA A 239 -2.62 19.60 5.04
N GLY A 240 -3.43 19.33 4.02
CA GLY A 240 -4.53 18.34 4.11
C GLY A 240 -5.77 18.87 4.83
N ALA A 241 -5.80 20.17 5.16
CA ALA A 241 -6.99 20.89 5.58
C ALA A 241 -7.72 21.39 4.32
N ILE A 242 -9.01 21.06 4.20
CA ILE A 242 -9.87 21.60 3.15
C ILE A 242 -10.69 22.71 3.79
N THR A 243 -10.47 23.94 3.34
CA THR A 243 -11.25 25.10 3.78
C THR A 243 -12.21 25.47 2.66
N GLU A 244 -13.51 25.55 2.94
CA GLU A 244 -14.40 26.28 2.04
C GLU A 244 -13.98 27.76 1.96
N PRO A 245 -14.05 28.41 0.78
CA PRO A 245 -13.83 29.83 0.66
C PRO A 245 -14.98 30.60 1.33
N GLY A 246 -14.82 30.91 2.62
CA GLY A 246 -15.75 31.80 3.35
C GLY A 246 -15.84 31.53 4.85
N ASP A 247 -15.82 30.27 5.28
CA ASP A 247 -16.34 29.91 6.63
C ASP A 247 -15.35 29.23 7.59
N GLY A 248 -14.07 29.13 7.26
CA GLY A 248 -13.04 28.74 8.24
C GLY A 248 -13.21 27.32 8.85
N LEU A 249 -13.95 26.45 8.17
CA LEU A 249 -14.14 25.05 8.57
C LEU A 249 -12.81 24.29 8.55
N CYS A 250 -12.39 23.79 9.71
CA CYS A 250 -11.26 22.87 9.82
C CYS A 250 -11.76 21.44 9.60
N VAL A 251 -11.24 20.74 8.60
CA VAL A 251 -11.47 19.30 8.38
C VAL A 251 -10.17 18.52 8.41
N ASN A 252 -10.25 17.24 8.78
CA ASN A 252 -9.13 16.31 8.71
C ASN A 252 -9.37 15.29 7.59
N ALA A 253 -8.33 14.96 6.82
CA ALA A 253 -8.32 13.76 5.99
C ALA A 253 -8.42 12.53 6.89
N LEU A 254 -9.27 11.57 6.51
CA LEU A 254 -9.29 10.25 7.12
C LEU A 254 -8.07 9.48 6.60
N LEU A 255 -7.05 9.35 7.46
CA LEU A 255 -5.99 8.36 7.29
C LEU A 255 -6.61 7.01 7.66
N TYR A 256 -7.10 6.27 6.67
CA TYR A 256 -7.43 4.87 6.86
C TYR A 256 -6.14 4.08 7.02
#